data_AF-A0A834TUQ1-F1
#
_entry.id   AF-A0A834TUQ1-F1
#
_cell.length_a   1.000
_cell.length_b   1.000
_cell.length_c   1.000
_cell.angle_alpha   90.00
_cell.angle_beta   90.00
_cell.angle_gamma   90.00
#
_symmetry.space_group_name_H-M   'P 1'
#
loop_
_entity.id
_entity.type
_entity.pdbx_description
1 polymer ?
#
loop_
_entity_poly.entity_id
_entity_poly.type
_entity_poly.pdbx_seq_one_letter_code
_entity_poly.pdbx_strand_id
1 'polypeptide(L)' 'MASCDSKVCVQSDPTGRLVISGDHEDPDNPWGVTPFKKVVSLPSRIDSHQTSAVVTLRGQLFVRVPFEQSK' A
#
# COMPACT_ATOMS: atom_id res chain seq x y z
N MET A 1 7.25 -11.71 14.36
CA MET A 1 7.51 -10.37 14.91
C MET A 1 8.17 -9.55 13.82
N ALA A 2 7.44 -8.62 13.20
CA ALA A 2 8.01 -7.71 12.20
C ALA A 2 8.22 -6.37 12.91
N SER A 3 9.46 -6.09 13.28
CA SER A 3 9.91 -4.75 13.70
C SER A 3 10.14 -3.95 12.43
N CYS A 4 9.38 -2.87 12.25
CA CYS A 4 9.58 -1.91 11.17
C CYS A 4 9.20 -0.52 11.69
N ASP A 5 10.19 0.26 12.12
CA ASP A 5 10.09 1.70 12.29
C ASP A 5 9.78 2.35 10.92
N SER A 6 8.75 3.21 10.86
CA SER A 6 8.21 3.89 9.66
C SER A 6 7.54 2.98 8.62
N LYS A 7 6.24 2.74 8.78
CA LYS A 7 5.51 1.67 8.07
C LYS A 7 4.63 2.20 6.94
N VAL A 8 4.99 1.88 5.70
CA VAL A 8 4.07 1.98 4.54
C VAL A 8 3.16 0.75 4.54
N CYS A 9 1.85 0.97 4.52
CA CYS A 9 0.82 -0.04 4.46
C CYS A 9 0.14 -0.05 3.09
N VAL A 10 -0.15 -1.24 2.58
CA VAL A 10 -0.93 -1.45 1.36
C VAL A 10 -2.12 -2.35 1.71
N GLN A 11 -3.33 -1.85 1.47
CA GLN A 11 -4.58 -2.55 1.71
C GLN A 11 -5.36 -2.64 0.40
N SER A 12 -5.88 -3.83 0.10
CA SER A 12 -6.66 -4.09 -1.11
C SER A 12 -8.06 -4.57 -0.74
N ASP A 13 -9.05 -4.02 -1.40
CA ASP A 13 -10.46 -4.41 -1.32
C ASP A 13 -10.87 -5.11 -2.64
N PRO A 14 -11.53 -6.29 -2.58
CA PRO A 14 -11.92 -7.06 -3.78
C PRO A 14 -12.78 -6.29 -4.79
N THR A 15 -13.46 -5.20 -4.39
CA THR A 15 -14.25 -4.34 -5.28
C THR A 15 -13.39 -3.47 -6.21
N GLY A 16 -12.06 -3.55 -6.12
CA GLY A 16 -11.13 -2.80 -6.97
C GLY A 16 -10.56 -1.55 -6.28
N ARG A 17 -10.56 -1.49 -4.95
CA ARG A 17 -10.02 -0.34 -4.22
C ARG A 17 -8.69 -0.70 -3.57
N LEU A 18 -7.66 0.11 -3.84
CA LEU A 18 -6.35 0.00 -3.20
C LEU A 18 -6.12 1.25 -2.34
N VAL A 19 -5.72 1.05 -1.09
CA VAL A 19 -5.33 2.11 -0.16
C VAL A 19 -3.85 1.92 0.19
N ILE A 20 -3.05 2.94 -0.09
CA ILE A 20 -1.65 3.01 0.29
C ILE A 20 -1.54 4.11 1.32
N SER A 21 -1.09 3.79 2.52
CA SER A 21 -0.85 4.78 3.56
C SER A 21 0.57 4.69 4.08
N GLY A 22 1.14 5.82 4.46
CA GLY A 22 2.34 5.88 5.26
C GLY A 22 2.04 6.74 6.47
N ASP A 23 2.24 6.17 7.64
CA ASP A 23 2.22 6.88 8.91
C ASP A 23 3.61 6.84 9.51
N HIS A 24 3.97 7.93 10.19
CA HIS A 24 5.15 7.98 11.03
C HIS A 24 4.68 7.87 12.47
N GLU A 25 5.12 6.82 13.17
CA GLU A 25 4.72 6.56 14.56
C GLU A 25 5.51 7.41 15.57
N ASP A 26 6.50 8.18 15.12
CA ASP A 26 7.32 9.03 15.98
C ASP A 26 6.64 10.39 16.26
N PRO A 27 6.25 10.67 17.53
CA PRO A 27 5.63 11.93 17.92
C PRO A 27 6.58 13.13 17.84
N ASP A 28 7.90 12.93 17.84
CA ASP A 28 8.89 14.00 17.76
C ASP A 28 9.24 14.39 16.31
N ASN A 29 8.79 13.61 15.31
CA ASN A 29 8.93 13.81 13.86
C ASN A 29 10.06 14.79 13.43
N PRO A 30 11.33 14.54 13.80
CA PRO A 30 12.38 15.55 13.72
C PRO A 30 12.81 15.86 12.28
N TRP A 31 12.39 15.03 11.32
CA TRP A 31 12.61 15.21 9.88
C TRP A 31 11.38 15.77 9.14
N GLY A 32 10.27 16.03 9.83
CA GLY A 32 9.06 16.59 9.24
C GLY A 32 8.39 15.65 8.21
N VAL A 33 8.43 14.34 8.44
CA VAL A 33 7.73 13.34 7.63
C VAL A 33 6.23 13.62 7.67
N THR A 34 5.65 13.92 6.52
CA THR A 34 4.20 14.15 6.39
C THR A 34 3.49 12.82 6.15
N PRO A 35 2.51 12.42 6.98
CA PRO A 35 1.68 11.26 6.71
C PRO A 35 0.96 11.39 5.37
N PHE A 36 0.75 10.27 4.68
CA PHE A 36 0.05 10.27 3.41
C PHE A 36 -0.93 9.12 3.31
N LYS A 37 -2.00 9.36 2.54
CA LYS A 37 -2.97 8.34 2.16
C LYS A 37 -3.33 8.52 0.69
N LYS A 38 -3.06 7.50 -0.11
CA LYS A 38 -3.39 7.43 -1.52
C LYS A 38 -4.42 6.34 -1.74
N VAL A 39 -5.53 6.71 -2.36
CA VAL A 39 -6.58 5.78 -2.76
C VAL A 39 -6.54 5.65 -4.27
N VAL A 40 -6.48 4.41 -4.76
CA VAL A 40 -6.55 4.09 -6.18
C VAL A 40 -7.79 3.25 -6.41
N SER A 41 -8.64 3.71 -7.33
CA SER A 41 -9.81 2.96 -7.80
C SER A 41 -9.47 2.30 -9.12
N LEU A 42 -9.60 0.98 -9.16
CA LEU A 42 -9.38 0.15 -10.34
C LEU A 42 -10.72 -0.10 -11.04
N PRO A 43 -10.71 -0.32 -12.37
CA PRO A 43 -11.93 -0.38 -13.17
C PRO A 43 -12.79 -1.64 -12.95
N SER A 44 -12.28 -2.64 -12.23
CA SER A 44 -12.96 -3.91 -11.99
C SER A 44 -12.47 -4.59 -10.71
N ARG A 45 -13.16 -5.69 -10.33
CA ARG A 45 -12.81 -6.53 -9.18
C ARG A 45 -11.40 -7.10 -9.29
N ILE A 46 -10.76 -7.27 -8.15
CA ILE A 46 -9.37 -7.70 -8.04
C ILE A 46 -9.23 -8.94 -7.16
N ASP A 47 -8.24 -9.77 -7.48
CA ASP A 47 -7.84 -10.86 -6.61
C ASP A 47 -6.91 -10.29 -5.51
N SER A 48 -7.49 -10.05 -4.35
CA SER A 48 -6.77 -9.54 -3.18
C SER A 48 -5.73 -10.55 -2.65
N HIS A 49 -5.92 -11.85 -2.86
CA HIS A 49 -4.97 -12.88 -2.43
C HIS A 49 -3.71 -12.90 -3.29
N GLN A 50 -3.81 -12.48 -4.56
CA GLN A 50 -2.67 -12.35 -5.46
C GLN A 50 -2.14 -10.91 -5.58
N THR A 51 -2.69 -9.98 -4.81
CA THR A 51 -2.18 -8.61 -4.73
C THR A 51 -0.87 -8.59 -3.95
N SER A 52 0.15 -7.92 -4.49
CA SER A 52 1.49 -7.87 -3.89
C SER A 52 2.12 -6.48 -4.03
N ALA A 53 3.00 -6.14 -3.10
CA ALA A 53 3.68 -4.86 -3.07
C ALA A 53 5.18 -5.04 -2.76
N VAL A 54 6.04 -4.31 -3.46
CA VAL A 54 7.50 -4.32 -3.27
C VAL A 54 8.01 -2.88 -3.21
N VAL A 55 8.86 -2.60 -2.24
CA VAL A 55 9.60 -1.33 -2.14
C VAL A 55 11.02 -1.55 -2.65
N THR A 56 11.48 -0.67 -3.53
CA THR A 56 12.86 -0.69 -4.02
C THR A 56 13.79 0.10 -3.09
N LEU A 57 15.10 -0.13 -3.20
CA LEU A 57 16.11 0.66 -2.50
C LEU A 57 16.10 2.16 -2.87
N ARG A 58 15.45 2.53 -3.98
CA ARG A 58 15.26 3.92 -4.40
C ARG A 58 14.00 4.57 -3.80
N GLY A 59 13.32 3.89 -2.88
CA GLY A 59 12.09 4.38 -2.26
C GLY A 59 10.86 4.32 -3.17
N GLN A 60 10.89 3.53 -4.24
CA GLN A 60 9.73 3.35 -5.12
C GLN A 60 8.89 2.16 -4.65
N LEU A 61 7.59 2.39 -4.47
CA LEU A 61 6.61 1.34 -4.20
C LEU A 61 5.96 0.87 -5.50
N PHE A 62 6.09 -0.41 -5.81
CA PHE A 62 5.38 -1.09 -6.90
C PHE A 62 4.29 -1.98 -6.31
N VAL A 63 3.05 -1.81 -6.76
CA VAL A 63 1.92 -2.66 -6.36
C VAL A 63 1.38 -3.39 -7.59
N ARG A 64 1.38 -4.72 -7.56
CA ARG A 64 0.77 -5.58 -8.57
C ARG A 64 -0.60 -6.01 -8.10
N VAL A 65 -1.62 -5.66 -8.87
CA VAL A 65 -3.02 -5.94 -8.54
C VAL A 65 -3.68 -6.69 -9.71
N PRO A 66 -3.74 -8.03 -9.67
CA PRO A 66 -4.41 -8.81 -10.70
C PRO A 66 -5.94 -8.66 -10.60
N PHE A 67 -6.62 -8.59 -11.74
CA PHE A 67 -8.08 -8.64 -11.80
C PHE A 67 -8.59 -10.06 -11.55
N GLU A 68 -9.78 -10.19 -10.95
CA GLU A 68 -10.46 -11.48 -10.88
C GLU A 68 -10.69 -12.01 -12.29
N GLN A 69 -10.32 -13.27 -12.54
CA GLN A 69 -10.60 -13.90 -13.82
C GLN A 69 -12.08 -14.28 -13.87
N SER A 70 -12.81 -13.72 -14.83
CA SER A 70 -14.14 -14.22 -15.18
C SER A 70 -13.99 -15.66 -15.66
N LYS A 71 -14.57 -16.59 -14.91
CA LYS A 71 -14.58 -18.01 -15.29
C LYS A 71 -15.64 -18.30 -16.35
#